data_AF-A0A7J8XYZ4-F1
#
_entry.id   AF-A0A7J8XYZ4-F1
#
_cell.length_a   1.000
_cell.length_b   1.000
_cell.length_c   1.000
_cell.angle_alpha   90.00
_cell.angle_beta   90.00
_cell.angle_gamma   90.00
#
_symmetry.space_group_name_H-M   'P 1'
#
loop_
_entity.id
_entity.type
_entity.pdbx_description
1 polymer ?
#
loop_
_entity_poly.entity_id
_entity_poly.type
_entity_poly.pdbx_seq_one_letter_code
_entity_poly.pdbx_strand_id
1 'polypeptide(L)'
;MIRDILMYMDRTYIPNTHKTPVHELGLSLWRDNIIHSGKIQSRLLSTLLELVHRERTGEVIDRGLMRNIVKMLMDLGSSVYQEDFEEPFLEVSAEFYRRESQKFIECYDCGDYLKKAEIRLNEEIERVTHYLDAKSEGKITNVVEKEMIANHMMRLVHMENSGLVNMLLNDKHGDLGRMYNLFRRVPNGLAMIRDVMTSHLRETGKQLVTDAERLKDPVEYVQRLLDEKEKYDGIISLAFSNDKTFQNALNSSFEYFINLNSRSPEFISLFVDDKLRKGLKGVSEEDVEIILDKVMM
;
A
#
# COMPACT_ATOMS: atom_id res chain seq x y z
N MET A 1 6.89 43.07 21.29
CA MET A 1 7.37 44.08 22.27
C MET A 1 8.70 44.70 21.88
N ILE A 2 9.85 43.99 21.91
CA ILE A 2 11.16 44.60 21.56
C ILE A 2 11.20 45.06 20.10
N ARG A 3 10.74 44.23 19.15
CA ARG A 3 10.60 44.59 17.74
C ARG A 3 9.76 45.85 17.55
N ASP A 4 8.66 45.98 18.28
CA ASP A 4 7.72 47.11 18.13
C ASP A 4 8.35 48.41 18.63
N ILE A 5 9.11 48.33 19.73
CA ILE A 5 9.88 49.46 20.27
C ILE A 5 11.00 49.87 19.29
N LEU A 6 11.68 48.90 18.68
CA LEU A 6 12.80 49.13 17.76
C LEU A 6 12.38 49.24 16.28
N MET A 7 11.08 49.31 15.99
CA MET A 7 10.55 49.28 14.63
C MET A 7 11.08 50.44 13.77
N TYR A 8 11.30 51.61 14.38
CA TYR A 8 11.87 52.75 13.67
C TYR A 8 13.30 52.47 13.19
N MET A 9 14.12 51.81 14.03
CA MET A 9 15.50 51.42 13.67
C MET A 9 15.49 50.40 12.52
N ASP A 10 14.63 49.37 12.60
CA ASP A 10 14.47 48.38 11.53
C ASP A 10 14.04 49.04 10.20
N ARG A 11 13.19 50.07 10.25
CA ARG A 11 12.69 50.74 9.03
C ARG A 11 13.63 51.77 8.42
N THR A 12 14.50 52.40 9.21
CA THR A 12 15.28 53.57 8.77
C THR A 12 16.78 53.32 8.70
N TYR A 13 17.33 52.55 9.63
CA TYR A 13 18.77 52.34 9.72
C TYR A 13 19.23 51.08 8.96
N ILE A 14 18.44 50.01 9.03
CA ILE A 14 18.78 48.73 8.41
C ILE A 14 18.87 48.79 6.87
N PRO A 15 17.95 49.44 6.13
CA PRO A 15 18.04 49.50 4.67
C PRO A 15 19.36 50.12 4.17
N ASN A 16 19.90 51.07 4.93
CA ASN A 16 21.13 51.79 4.58
C ASN A 16 22.41 51.06 5.02
N THR A 17 22.30 50.10 5.93
CA THR A 17 23.46 49.42 6.55
C THR A 17 23.52 47.92 6.28
N HIS A 18 22.50 47.36 5.61
CA HIS A 18 22.37 45.94 5.27
C HIS A 18 22.56 44.99 6.48
N LYS A 19 22.20 45.44 7.68
CA LYS A 19 22.24 44.63 8.91
C LYS A 19 20.99 43.76 9.05
N THR A 20 21.08 42.71 9.86
CA THR A 20 19.94 41.82 10.14
C THR A 20 18.88 42.53 11.00
N PRO A 21 17.58 42.47 10.63
CA PRO A 21 16.46 42.93 11.44
C PRO A 21 16.46 42.38 12.86
N VAL A 22 15.95 43.15 13.82
CA VAL A 22 15.96 42.77 15.25
C VAL A 22 15.29 41.42 15.50
N HIS A 23 14.18 41.13 14.81
CA HIS A 23 13.48 39.86 14.95
C HIS A 23 14.31 38.66 14.44
N GLU A 24 14.87 38.79 13.25
CA GLU A 24 15.73 37.75 12.64
C GLU A 24 17.00 37.53 13.46
N LEU A 25 17.59 38.61 13.99
CA LEU A 25 18.72 38.53 14.91
C LEU A 25 18.35 37.79 16.20
N GLY A 26 17.14 38.01 16.73
CA GLY A 26 16.64 37.26 17.88
C GLY A 26 16.54 35.75 17.60
N LEU A 27 16.03 35.38 16.42
CA LEU A 27 15.93 33.98 15.99
C LEU A 27 17.32 33.35 15.79
N SER A 28 18.25 34.04 15.14
CA SER A 28 19.61 33.52 14.96
C SER A 28 20.33 33.34 16.30
N LEU A 29 20.22 34.32 17.21
CA LEU A 29 20.79 34.20 18.56
C LEU A 29 20.17 33.03 19.34
N TRP A 30 18.85 32.81 19.23
CA TRP A 30 18.20 31.67 19.87
C TRP A 30 18.66 30.34 19.30
N ARG A 31 18.71 30.22 17.96
CA ARG A 31 19.20 29.02 17.29
C ARG A 31 20.63 28.71 17.72
N ASP A 32 21.54 29.66 17.57
CA ASP A 32 22.98 29.43 17.70
C ASP A 32 23.38 29.21 19.18
N ASN A 33 22.73 29.90 20.13
CA ASN A 33 23.12 29.84 21.55
C ASN A 33 22.27 28.89 22.41
N ILE A 34 21.03 28.61 22.01
CA ILE A 34 20.11 27.75 22.79
C ILE A 34 19.93 26.40 22.10
N ILE A 35 19.42 26.38 20.86
CA ILE A 35 19.12 25.12 20.16
C ILE A 35 20.41 24.35 19.83
N HIS A 36 21.42 25.03 19.29
CA HIS A 36 22.73 24.45 18.97
C HIS A 36 23.71 24.46 20.17
N SER A 37 23.22 24.75 21.36
CA SER A 37 24.01 24.52 22.57
C SER A 37 24.26 23.03 22.75
N GLY A 38 25.52 22.61 22.94
CA GLY A 38 25.87 21.20 23.12
C GLY A 38 25.17 20.50 24.30
N LYS A 39 24.63 21.26 25.26
CA LYS A 39 23.83 20.72 26.38
C LYS A 39 22.35 20.53 26.05
N ILE A 40 21.83 21.19 25.02
CA ILE A 40 20.40 21.24 24.69
C ILE A 40 20.12 20.46 23.41
N GLN A 41 20.91 20.64 22.35
CA GLN A 41 20.65 20.07 21.02
C GLN A 41 20.36 18.56 21.08
N SER A 42 21.28 17.80 21.64
CA SER A 42 21.16 16.34 21.77
C SER A 42 19.98 15.93 22.65
N ARG A 43 19.77 16.60 23.78
CA ARG A 43 18.67 16.31 24.71
C ARG A 43 17.31 16.62 24.08
N LEU A 44 17.20 17.72 23.35
CA LEU A 44 15.99 18.11 22.64
C LEU A 44 15.65 17.05 21.60
N LEU A 45 16.61 16.71 20.74
CA LEU A 45 16.45 15.69 19.72
C LEU A 45 16.04 14.34 20.33
N SER A 46 16.79 13.82 21.31
CA SER A 46 16.47 12.55 21.96
C SER A 46 15.09 12.56 22.60
N THR A 47 14.67 13.68 23.20
CA THR A 47 13.34 13.80 23.81
C THR A 47 12.24 13.76 22.75
N LEU A 48 12.40 14.47 21.63
CA LEU A 48 11.41 14.46 20.55
C LEU A 48 11.27 13.07 19.92
N LEU A 49 12.39 12.39 19.67
CA LEU A 49 12.40 11.03 19.13
C LEU A 49 11.78 10.02 20.11
N GLU A 50 12.04 10.17 21.40
CA GLU A 50 11.44 9.34 22.45
C GLU A 50 9.92 9.53 22.52
N LEU A 51 9.43 10.77 22.41
CA LEU A 51 7.98 11.04 22.37
C LEU A 51 7.31 10.37 21.16
N VAL A 52 7.94 10.43 19.98
CA VAL A 52 7.47 9.70 18.79
C VAL A 52 7.45 8.19 19.06
N HIS A 53 8.51 7.63 19.66
CA HIS A 53 8.58 6.20 19.96
C HIS A 53 7.50 5.75 20.93
N ARG A 54 7.27 6.52 22.00
CA ARG A 54 6.21 6.29 22.98
C ARG A 54 4.83 6.33 22.32
N GLU A 55 4.59 7.29 21.42
CA GLU A 55 3.34 7.34 20.67
C GLU A 55 3.15 6.10 19.77
N ARG A 56 4.19 5.66 19.04
CA ARG A 56 4.13 4.44 18.20
C ARG A 56 3.86 3.16 19.00
N THR A 57 4.23 3.15 20.28
CA THR A 57 4.01 2.02 21.19
C THR A 57 2.70 2.11 21.97
N GLY A 58 1.87 3.14 21.66
CA GLY A 58 0.51 3.28 22.17
C GLY A 58 0.38 4.21 23.39
N GLU A 59 1.45 4.90 23.77
CA GLU A 59 1.38 5.89 24.85
C GLU A 59 0.80 7.23 24.35
N VAL A 60 0.04 7.89 25.22
CA VAL A 60 -0.46 9.24 24.94
C VAL A 60 0.65 10.26 25.21
N ILE A 61 0.93 11.09 24.21
CA ILE A 61 1.88 12.20 24.31
C ILE A 61 1.19 13.56 24.18
N ASP A 62 1.87 14.61 24.64
CA ASP A 62 1.42 15.98 24.40
C ASP A 62 1.73 16.41 22.95
N ARG A 63 0.76 16.16 22.05
CA ARG A 63 0.84 16.58 20.64
C ARG A 63 0.90 18.10 20.47
N GLY A 64 0.37 18.87 21.43
CA GLY A 64 0.43 20.33 21.42
C GLY A 64 1.86 20.84 21.66
N LEU A 65 2.55 20.24 22.62
CA LEU A 65 3.97 20.50 22.88
C LEU A 65 4.83 20.14 21.66
N MET A 66 4.62 18.96 21.07
CA MET A 66 5.33 18.55 19.85
C MET A 66 5.14 19.56 18.73
N ARG A 67 3.89 19.97 18.46
CA ARG A 67 3.56 20.95 17.42
C ARG A 67 4.26 22.29 17.67
N ASN A 68 4.28 22.77 18.91
CA ASN A 68 4.92 24.03 19.27
C ASN A 68 6.44 23.98 19.08
N ILE A 69 7.08 22.85 19.43
CA ILE A 69 8.53 22.68 19.25
C ILE A 69 8.87 22.57 17.76
N VAL A 70 8.14 21.75 16.99
CA VAL A 70 8.35 21.64 15.54
C VAL A 70 8.16 22.98 14.84
N LYS A 71 7.11 23.73 15.21
CA LYS A 71 6.89 25.08 14.70
C LYS A 71 8.06 26.01 15.04
N MET A 72 8.58 25.95 16.26
CA MET A 72 9.76 26.74 16.65
C MET A 72 10.98 26.37 15.80
N LEU A 73 11.26 25.08 15.57
CA LEU A 73 12.37 24.66 14.70
C LEU A 73 12.21 25.22 13.27
N MET A 74 11.00 25.20 12.73
CA MET A 74 10.70 25.78 11.42
C MET A 74 10.87 27.30 11.40
N ASP A 75 10.42 28.00 12.45
CA ASP A 75 10.55 29.45 12.59
C ASP A 75 12.03 29.89 12.70
N LEU A 76 12.91 29.04 13.23
CA LEU A 76 14.37 29.27 13.30
C LEU A 76 15.09 29.00 11.97
N GLY A 77 14.41 28.35 11.03
CA GLY A 77 14.89 28.09 9.68
C GLY A 77 14.54 26.69 9.21
N SER A 78 14.23 26.54 7.92
CA SER A 78 13.91 25.23 7.36
C SER A 78 15.03 24.21 7.49
N SER A 79 16.29 24.65 7.41
CA SER A 79 17.46 23.77 7.61
C SER A 79 17.56 23.27 9.06
N VAL A 80 17.17 24.08 10.05
CA VAL A 80 17.17 23.67 11.47
C VAL A 80 16.22 22.50 11.68
N TYR A 81 14.98 22.60 11.20
CA TYR A 81 14.04 21.48 11.28
C TYR A 81 14.55 20.24 10.52
N GLN A 82 15.07 20.43 9.31
CA GLN A 82 15.49 19.32 8.45
C GLN A 82 16.70 18.57 9.04
N GLU A 83 17.78 19.29 9.33
CA GLU A 83 19.06 18.72 9.77
C GLU A 83 19.02 18.30 11.25
N ASP A 84 18.44 19.12 12.13
CA ASP A 84 18.47 18.83 13.57
C ASP A 84 17.40 17.84 14.01
N PHE A 85 16.35 17.61 13.22
CA PHE A 85 15.23 16.75 13.62
C PHE A 85 14.73 15.79 12.53
N GLU A 86 14.35 16.28 11.35
CA GLU A 86 13.67 15.46 10.32
C GLU A 86 14.55 14.31 9.84
N GLU A 87 15.82 14.57 9.52
CA GLU A 87 16.77 13.55 9.09
C GLU A 87 16.97 12.46 10.16
N PRO A 88 17.34 12.78 11.42
CA PRO A 88 17.39 11.79 12.50
C PRO A 88 16.06 11.06 12.74
N PHE A 89 14.93 11.77 12.63
CA PHE A 89 13.60 11.17 12.76
C PHE A 89 13.35 10.11 11.70
N LEU A 90 13.68 10.39 10.44
CA LEU A 90 13.53 9.44 9.33
C LEU A 90 14.46 8.23 9.50
N GLU A 91 15.70 8.44 9.94
CA GLU A 91 16.67 7.37 10.21
C GLU A 91 16.19 6.41 11.30
N VAL A 92 15.79 6.95 12.46
CA VAL A 92 15.26 6.14 13.57
C VAL A 92 13.94 5.47 13.20
N SER A 93 13.12 6.11 12.37
CA SER A 93 11.88 5.52 11.86
C SER A 93 12.15 4.35 10.93
N ALA A 94 13.15 4.44 10.06
CA ALA A 94 13.53 3.32 9.20
C ALA A 94 13.97 2.12 10.02
N GLU A 95 14.79 2.32 11.06
CA GLU A 95 15.22 1.23 11.95
C GLU A 95 14.08 0.68 12.82
N PHE A 96 13.13 1.51 13.21
CA PHE A 96 11.91 1.06 13.90
C PHE A 96 11.10 0.12 13.00
N TYR A 97 10.75 0.54 11.78
CA TYR A 97 9.92 -0.24 10.87
C TYR A 97 10.63 -1.45 10.28
N ARG A 98 11.96 -1.42 10.17
CA ARG A 98 12.76 -2.60 9.81
C ARG A 98 12.64 -3.71 10.85
N ARG A 99 12.79 -3.37 12.14
CA ARG A 99 12.66 -4.35 13.23
C ARG A 99 11.21 -4.82 13.39
N GLU A 100 10.26 -3.90 13.28
CA GLU A 100 8.84 -4.23 13.41
C GLU A 100 8.35 -5.12 12.27
N SER A 101 8.75 -4.86 11.02
CA SER A 101 8.37 -5.69 9.86
C SER A 101 8.88 -7.12 10.00
N GLN A 102 10.16 -7.29 10.39
CA GLN A 102 10.74 -8.62 10.61
C GLN A 102 9.97 -9.38 11.69
N LYS A 103 9.72 -8.73 12.84
CA LYS A 103 8.93 -9.32 13.92
C LYS A 103 7.53 -9.70 13.45
N PHE A 104 6.86 -8.85 12.66
CA PHE A 104 5.51 -9.15 12.20
C PHE A 104 5.48 -10.34 11.24
N ILE A 105 6.45 -10.44 10.34
CA ILE A 105 6.54 -11.57 9.39
C ILE A 105 6.75 -12.90 10.13
N GLU A 106 7.44 -12.90 11.25
CA GLU A 106 7.67 -14.10 12.05
C GLU A 106 6.47 -14.50 12.91
N CYS A 107 5.62 -13.53 13.28
CA CYS A 107 4.57 -13.71 14.28
C CYS A 107 3.14 -13.76 13.71
N TYR A 108 2.93 -13.28 12.48
CA TYR A 108 1.60 -13.12 11.90
C TYR A 108 1.52 -13.71 10.49
N ASP A 109 0.30 -14.04 10.07
CA ASP A 109 0.02 -14.40 8.69
C ASP A 109 0.07 -13.15 7.77
N CYS A 110 0.06 -13.38 6.45
CA CYS A 110 0.17 -12.28 5.49
C CYS A 110 -1.01 -11.29 5.60
N GLY A 111 -2.24 -11.75 5.86
CA GLY A 111 -3.40 -10.86 5.95
C GLY A 111 -3.31 -9.91 7.15
N ASP A 112 -2.93 -10.41 8.31
CA ASP A 112 -2.75 -9.63 9.52
C ASP A 112 -1.51 -8.72 9.46
N TYR A 113 -0.44 -9.16 8.80
CA TYR A 113 0.69 -8.31 8.47
C TYR A 113 0.25 -7.09 7.65
N LEU A 114 -0.51 -7.30 6.57
CA LEU A 114 -0.96 -6.22 5.68
C LEU A 114 -1.86 -5.22 6.42
N LYS A 115 -2.78 -5.69 7.27
CA LYS A 115 -3.59 -4.82 8.13
C LYS A 115 -2.72 -3.96 9.04
N LYS A 116 -1.70 -4.54 9.68
CA LYS A 116 -0.78 -3.78 10.54
C LYS A 116 0.05 -2.75 9.77
N ALA A 117 0.54 -3.11 8.58
CA ALA A 117 1.26 -2.17 7.71
C ALA A 117 0.37 -0.99 7.27
N GLU A 118 -0.90 -1.25 6.93
CA GLU A 118 -1.90 -0.21 6.62
C GLU A 118 -2.16 0.71 7.81
N ILE A 119 -2.30 0.16 9.02
CA ILE A 119 -2.47 0.95 10.25
C ILE A 119 -1.24 1.85 10.48
N ARG A 120 -0.03 1.29 10.41
CA ARG A 120 1.21 2.07 10.63
C ARG A 120 1.37 3.22 9.64
N LEU A 121 0.99 2.99 8.39
CA LEU A 121 1.00 4.03 7.37
C LEU A 121 0.04 5.18 7.73
N ASN A 122 -1.20 4.86 8.09
CA ASN A 122 -2.20 5.86 8.46
C ASN A 122 -1.78 6.63 9.73
N GLU A 123 -1.21 5.94 10.72
CA GLU A 123 -0.67 6.57 11.92
C GLU A 123 0.43 7.60 11.61
N GLU A 124 1.31 7.34 10.63
CA GLU A 124 2.33 8.32 10.21
C GLU A 124 1.72 9.52 9.46
N ILE A 125 0.73 9.30 8.59
CA ILE A 125 0.03 10.38 7.89
C ILE A 125 -0.69 11.28 8.90
N GLU A 126 -1.38 10.67 9.87
CA GLU A 126 -2.02 11.41 10.96
C GLU A 126 -0.98 12.17 11.78
N ARG A 127 0.14 11.53 12.16
CA ARG A 127 1.21 12.17 12.92
C ARG A 127 1.72 13.43 12.25
N VAL A 128 1.93 13.39 10.94
CA VAL A 128 2.37 14.54 10.17
C VAL A 128 1.35 15.67 10.27
N THR A 129 0.08 15.35 10.00
CA THR A 129 -1.04 16.30 10.10
C THR A 129 -1.15 16.93 11.51
N HIS A 130 -0.83 16.16 12.55
CA HIS A 130 -0.94 16.62 13.93
C HIS A 130 0.22 17.50 14.39
N TYR A 131 1.47 17.24 14.01
CA TYR A 131 2.56 18.04 14.57
C TYR A 131 3.85 18.14 13.75
N LEU A 132 3.97 17.49 12.59
CA LEU A 132 5.15 17.63 11.73
C LEU A 132 4.92 18.65 10.62
N ASP A 133 5.99 19.01 9.91
CA ASP A 133 5.86 19.80 8.68
C ASP A 133 5.23 18.96 7.56
N ALA A 134 4.36 19.55 6.75
CA ALA A 134 3.68 18.85 5.66
C ALA A 134 4.67 18.28 4.62
N LYS A 135 5.86 18.87 4.46
CA LYS A 135 6.90 18.35 3.55
C LYS A 135 7.51 17.04 4.03
N SER A 136 7.31 16.68 5.31
CA SER A 136 7.78 15.41 5.87
C SER A 136 6.90 14.24 5.46
N GLU A 137 5.63 14.46 5.07
CA GLU A 137 4.66 13.40 4.77
C GLU A 137 5.19 12.40 3.73
N GLY A 138 5.64 12.89 2.58
CA GLY A 138 6.19 12.04 1.53
C GLY A 138 7.44 11.28 1.98
N LYS A 139 8.30 11.91 2.80
CA LYS A 139 9.55 11.28 3.26
C LYS A 139 9.28 10.15 4.25
N ILE A 140 8.45 10.36 5.26
CA ILE A 140 8.13 9.31 6.23
C ILE A 140 7.28 8.20 5.61
N THR A 141 6.36 8.56 4.71
CA THR A 141 5.57 7.60 3.93
C THR A 141 6.46 6.65 3.13
N ASN A 142 7.47 7.20 2.44
CA ASN A 142 8.44 6.39 1.70
C ASN A 142 9.25 5.46 2.61
N VAL A 143 9.55 5.87 3.85
CA VAL A 143 10.24 5.02 4.82
C VAL A 143 9.35 3.83 5.21
N VAL A 144 8.08 4.05 5.52
CA VAL A 144 7.12 2.98 5.86
C VAL A 144 6.93 2.04 4.66
N GLU A 145 6.71 2.59 3.47
CA GLU A 145 6.57 1.82 2.23
C GLU A 145 7.78 0.93 1.96
N LYS A 146 8.99 1.48 2.10
CA LYS A 146 10.22 0.74 1.86
C LYS A 146 10.41 -0.38 2.87
N GLU A 147 10.36 -0.05 4.16
CA GLU A 147 10.74 -0.98 5.23
C GLU A 147 9.64 -2.00 5.53
N MET A 148 8.35 -1.66 5.35
CA MET A 148 7.23 -2.58 5.61
C MET A 148 6.68 -3.27 4.37
N ILE A 149 6.85 -2.70 3.17
CA ILE A 149 6.24 -3.27 1.94
C ILE A 149 7.35 -3.71 0.99
N ALA A 150 8.12 -2.78 0.44
CA ALA A 150 9.06 -3.04 -0.66
C ALA A 150 10.08 -4.13 -0.33
N ASN A 151 10.70 -4.07 0.85
CA ASN A 151 11.72 -5.01 1.28
C ASN A 151 11.20 -6.45 1.47
N HIS A 152 9.89 -6.62 1.66
CA HIS A 152 9.28 -7.90 2.03
C HIS A 152 8.27 -8.43 1.00
N MET A 153 8.07 -7.74 -0.12
CA MET A 153 7.05 -8.09 -1.13
C MET A 153 7.10 -9.56 -1.53
N MET A 154 8.28 -10.05 -1.92
CA MET A 154 8.47 -11.46 -2.32
C MET A 154 8.08 -12.44 -1.22
N ARG A 155 8.48 -12.14 0.03
CA ARG A 155 8.21 -13.00 1.19
C ARG A 155 6.73 -13.00 1.55
N LEU A 156 6.04 -11.87 1.42
CA LEU A 156 4.61 -11.74 1.69
C LEU A 156 3.77 -12.46 0.63
N VAL A 157 4.08 -12.24 -0.65
CA VAL A 157 3.34 -12.87 -1.77
C VAL A 157 3.47 -14.39 -1.75
N HIS A 158 4.66 -14.91 -1.45
CA HIS A 158 4.95 -16.34 -1.38
C HIS A 158 4.87 -16.92 0.03
N MET A 159 4.27 -16.21 0.99
CA MET A 159 4.19 -16.68 2.38
C MET A 159 3.42 -18.00 2.45
N GLU A 160 4.00 -18.99 3.14
CA GLU A 160 3.39 -20.31 3.29
C GLU A 160 2.00 -20.19 3.95
N ASN A 161 1.01 -20.87 3.37
CA ASN A 161 -0.37 -20.96 3.87
C ASN A 161 -1.15 -19.65 4.06
N SER A 162 -0.58 -18.49 3.68
CA SER A 162 -1.27 -17.20 3.84
C SER A 162 -0.98 -16.18 2.75
N GLY A 163 0.02 -16.41 1.87
CA GLY A 163 0.36 -15.53 0.77
C GLY A 163 -0.71 -15.43 -0.32
N LEU A 164 -0.39 -14.77 -1.43
CA LEU A 164 -1.34 -14.38 -2.48
C LEU A 164 -2.16 -15.58 -2.99
N VAL A 165 -1.52 -16.70 -3.30
CA VAL A 165 -2.21 -17.90 -3.81
C VAL A 165 -3.22 -18.43 -2.80
N ASN A 166 -2.89 -18.45 -1.51
CA ASN A 166 -3.83 -18.87 -0.48
C ASN A 166 -5.02 -17.92 -0.37
N MET A 167 -4.78 -16.60 -0.50
CA MET A 167 -5.85 -15.61 -0.49
C MET A 167 -6.79 -15.75 -1.69
N LEU A 168 -6.25 -16.06 -2.88
CA LEU A 168 -7.03 -16.30 -4.11
C LEU A 168 -7.88 -17.58 -3.99
N LEU A 169 -7.30 -18.67 -3.46
CA LEU A 169 -8.01 -19.93 -3.29
C LEU A 169 -9.19 -19.82 -2.31
N ASN A 170 -8.99 -19.09 -1.20
CA ASN A 170 -9.98 -18.96 -0.13
C ASN A 170 -10.87 -17.71 -0.24
N ASP A 171 -10.90 -17.03 -1.38
CA ASP A 171 -11.77 -15.87 -1.64
C ASP A 171 -11.64 -14.75 -0.59
N LYS A 172 -10.42 -14.50 -0.11
CA LYS A 172 -10.13 -13.46 0.91
C LYS A 172 -10.12 -12.06 0.29
N HIS A 173 -11.24 -11.60 -0.28
CA HIS A 173 -11.34 -10.34 -1.03
C HIS A 173 -10.82 -9.12 -0.25
N GLY A 174 -11.10 -9.03 1.05
CA GLY A 174 -10.61 -7.91 1.88
C GLY A 174 -9.09 -7.88 2.01
N ASP A 175 -8.44 -9.03 2.18
CA ASP A 175 -6.99 -9.11 2.29
C ASP A 175 -6.32 -8.91 0.92
N LEU A 176 -6.93 -9.43 -0.16
CA LEU A 176 -6.51 -9.17 -1.54
C LEU A 176 -6.55 -7.68 -1.88
N GLY A 177 -7.62 -6.99 -1.48
CA GLY A 177 -7.76 -5.54 -1.69
C GLY A 177 -6.70 -4.74 -0.94
N ARG A 178 -6.40 -5.11 0.31
CA ARG A 178 -5.28 -4.50 1.06
C ARG A 178 -3.93 -4.77 0.39
N MET A 179 -3.69 -6.00 -0.05
CA MET A 179 -2.45 -6.36 -0.75
C MET A 179 -2.29 -5.50 -2.01
N TYR A 180 -3.33 -5.38 -2.84
CA TYR A 180 -3.32 -4.53 -4.03
C TYR A 180 -3.04 -3.06 -3.69
N ASN A 181 -3.76 -2.49 -2.74
CA ASN A 181 -3.61 -1.08 -2.36
C ASN A 181 -2.23 -0.76 -1.81
N LEU A 182 -1.64 -1.66 -1.00
CA LEU A 182 -0.30 -1.48 -0.45
C LEU A 182 0.78 -1.66 -1.53
N PHE A 183 0.65 -2.68 -2.38
CA PHE A 183 1.66 -2.98 -3.41
C PHE A 183 1.65 -1.98 -4.56
N ARG A 184 0.52 -1.31 -4.83
CA ARG A 184 0.42 -0.15 -5.73
C ARG A 184 1.38 0.98 -5.35
N ARG A 185 1.73 1.11 -4.06
CA ARG A 185 2.52 2.24 -3.54
C ARG A 185 4.02 2.05 -3.77
N VAL A 186 4.45 0.84 -4.11
CA VAL A 186 5.86 0.50 -4.28
C VAL A 186 6.18 0.09 -5.73
N PRO A 187 7.39 0.38 -6.23
CA PRO A 187 7.80 -0.03 -7.56
C PRO A 187 7.69 -1.55 -7.74
N ASN A 188 7.20 -1.98 -8.90
CA ASN A 188 7.01 -3.39 -9.27
C ASN A 188 6.03 -4.20 -8.40
N GLY A 189 5.35 -3.59 -7.43
CA GLY A 189 4.42 -4.32 -6.55
C GLY A 189 3.24 -4.94 -7.30
N LEU A 190 2.53 -4.15 -8.12
CA LEU A 190 1.42 -4.69 -8.92
C LEU A 190 1.88 -5.72 -9.97
N ALA A 191 3.07 -5.54 -10.54
CA ALA A 191 3.64 -6.51 -11.47
C ALA A 191 3.85 -7.87 -10.79
N MET A 192 4.38 -7.87 -9.56
CA MET A 192 4.57 -9.10 -8.79
C MET A 192 3.25 -9.83 -8.51
N ILE A 193 2.21 -9.11 -8.06
CA ILE A 193 0.89 -9.72 -7.81
C ILE A 193 0.34 -10.32 -9.11
N ARG A 194 0.38 -9.55 -10.20
CA ARG A 194 -0.12 -10.01 -11.52
C ARG A 194 0.63 -11.23 -12.01
N ASP A 195 1.96 -11.25 -11.91
CA ASP A 195 2.78 -12.34 -12.42
C ASP A 195 2.52 -13.63 -11.63
N VAL A 196 2.41 -13.55 -10.29
CA VAL A 196 2.08 -14.71 -9.44
C VAL A 196 0.65 -15.19 -9.67
N MET A 197 -0.32 -14.28 -9.81
CA MET A 197 -1.69 -14.63 -10.19
C MET A 197 -1.74 -15.34 -11.55
N THR A 198 -1.01 -14.81 -12.55
CA THR A 198 -0.92 -15.39 -13.90
C THR A 198 -0.34 -16.79 -13.87
N SER A 199 0.76 -17.00 -13.13
CA SER A 199 1.35 -18.32 -12.96
C SER A 199 0.39 -19.31 -12.28
N HIS A 200 -0.30 -18.87 -11.22
CA HIS A 200 -1.29 -19.71 -10.53
C HIS A 200 -2.48 -20.08 -11.42
N LEU A 201 -3.01 -19.11 -12.17
CA LEU A 201 -4.10 -19.31 -13.13
C LEU A 201 -3.70 -20.32 -14.22
N ARG A 202 -2.51 -20.17 -14.80
CA ARG A 202 -2.05 -21.08 -15.85
C ARG A 202 -1.86 -22.50 -15.35
N GLU A 203 -1.34 -22.67 -14.14
CA GLU A 203 -1.16 -24.00 -13.54
C GLU A 203 -2.51 -24.65 -13.22
N THR A 204 -3.41 -23.91 -12.57
CA THR A 204 -4.76 -24.40 -12.20
C THR A 204 -5.59 -24.70 -13.44
N GLY A 205 -5.57 -23.80 -14.43
CA GLY A 205 -6.26 -23.98 -15.71
C GLY A 205 -5.69 -25.16 -16.51
N LYS A 206 -4.36 -25.35 -16.53
CA LYS A 206 -3.75 -26.52 -17.16
C LYS A 206 -4.22 -27.83 -16.52
N GLN A 207 -4.28 -27.88 -15.19
CA GLN A 207 -4.81 -29.05 -14.48
C GLN A 207 -6.28 -29.29 -14.82
N LEU A 208 -7.09 -28.22 -14.90
CA LEU A 208 -8.50 -28.31 -15.29
C LEU A 208 -8.69 -28.88 -16.70
N VAL A 209 -7.86 -28.50 -17.67
CA VAL A 209 -8.03 -28.89 -19.09
C VAL A 209 -7.36 -30.21 -19.48
N THR A 210 -6.40 -30.70 -18.70
CA THR A 210 -5.64 -31.93 -19.00
C THR A 210 -6.06 -33.15 -18.18
N ASP A 211 -6.87 -32.96 -17.14
CA ASP A 211 -7.32 -34.05 -16.27
C ASP A 211 -8.29 -34.99 -16.99
N ALA A 212 -7.87 -36.23 -17.22
CA ALA A 212 -8.61 -37.24 -17.96
C ALA A 212 -9.99 -37.57 -17.37
N GLU A 213 -10.18 -37.41 -16.06
CA GLU A 213 -11.48 -37.59 -15.42
C GLU A 213 -12.43 -36.43 -15.71
N ARG A 214 -11.89 -35.20 -15.83
CA ARG A 214 -12.67 -33.98 -16.12
C ARG A 214 -13.03 -33.84 -17.60
N LEU A 215 -12.35 -34.57 -18.47
CA LEU A 215 -12.63 -34.62 -19.92
C LEU A 215 -13.79 -35.57 -20.28
N LYS A 216 -14.37 -36.28 -19.30
CA LYS A 216 -15.48 -37.22 -19.53
C LYS A 216 -16.83 -36.54 -19.77
N ASP A 217 -17.04 -35.37 -19.16
CA ASP A 217 -18.28 -34.60 -19.29
C ASP A 217 -17.98 -33.22 -19.92
N PRO A 218 -18.30 -33.03 -21.21
CA PRO A 218 -18.13 -31.75 -21.91
C PRO A 218 -18.89 -30.58 -21.26
N VAL A 219 -20.05 -30.84 -20.67
CA VAL A 219 -20.88 -29.79 -20.07
C VAL A 219 -20.27 -29.35 -18.74
N GLU A 220 -19.84 -30.31 -17.91
CA GLU A 220 -19.16 -30.02 -16.65
C GLU A 220 -17.81 -29.32 -16.86
N TYR A 221 -17.06 -29.70 -17.91
CA TYR A 221 -15.81 -29.06 -18.30
C TYR A 221 -15.99 -27.55 -18.54
N VAL A 222 -16.95 -27.18 -19.40
CA VAL A 222 -17.21 -25.77 -19.73
C VAL A 222 -17.78 -25.02 -18.53
N GLN A 223 -18.66 -25.65 -17.74
CA GLN A 223 -19.19 -25.03 -16.52
C GLN A 223 -18.07 -24.65 -15.54
N ARG A 224 -17.13 -25.55 -15.27
CA ARG A 224 -15.99 -25.26 -14.37
C ARG A 224 -15.08 -24.14 -14.90
N LEU A 225 -14.90 -24.04 -16.22
CA LEU A 225 -14.16 -22.93 -16.83
C LEU A 225 -14.87 -21.58 -16.61
N LEU A 226 -16.19 -21.55 -16.78
CA LEU A 226 -16.99 -20.35 -16.54
C LEU A 226 -16.97 -19.96 -15.05
N ASP A 227 -17.11 -20.93 -14.15
CA ASP A 227 -17.09 -20.69 -12.70
C ASP A 227 -15.74 -20.13 -12.24
N GLU A 228 -14.62 -20.67 -12.75
CA GLU A 228 -13.29 -20.12 -12.50
C GLU A 228 -13.14 -18.70 -13.06
N LYS A 229 -13.61 -18.45 -14.29
CA LYS A 229 -13.57 -17.11 -14.89
C LYS A 229 -14.33 -16.10 -14.04
N GLU A 230 -15.57 -16.44 -13.68
CA GLU A 230 -16.44 -15.61 -12.84
C GLU A 230 -15.82 -15.31 -11.47
N LYS A 231 -15.19 -16.31 -10.85
CA LYS A 231 -14.45 -16.12 -9.58
C LYS A 231 -13.35 -15.07 -9.72
N TYR A 232 -12.48 -15.19 -10.73
CA TYR A 232 -11.36 -14.26 -10.89
C TYR A 232 -11.79 -12.88 -11.40
N ASP A 233 -12.81 -12.80 -12.26
CA ASP A 233 -13.42 -11.52 -12.64
C ASP A 233 -14.02 -10.81 -11.41
N GLY A 234 -14.68 -11.56 -10.53
CA GLY A 234 -15.18 -11.07 -9.24
C GLY A 234 -14.05 -10.56 -8.35
N ILE A 235 -12.94 -11.29 -8.23
CA ILE A 235 -11.76 -10.85 -7.49
C ILE A 235 -11.18 -9.56 -8.07
N ILE A 236 -11.01 -9.47 -9.38
CA ILE A 236 -10.43 -8.28 -10.04
C ILE A 236 -11.34 -7.07 -9.84
N SER A 237 -12.65 -7.26 -9.98
CA SER A 237 -13.66 -6.21 -9.80
C SER A 237 -13.68 -5.69 -8.35
N LEU A 238 -13.74 -6.60 -7.37
CA LEU A 238 -13.92 -6.25 -5.95
C LEU A 238 -12.62 -5.84 -5.25
N ALA A 239 -11.51 -6.53 -5.52
CA ALA A 239 -10.25 -6.37 -4.78
C ALA A 239 -9.21 -5.55 -5.55
N PHE A 240 -9.15 -5.68 -6.88
CA PHE A 240 -8.10 -5.05 -7.69
C PHE A 240 -8.59 -3.81 -8.44
N SER A 241 -9.63 -3.15 -7.93
CA SER A 241 -10.16 -1.89 -8.47
C SER A 241 -10.51 -1.94 -9.97
N ASN A 242 -10.91 -3.12 -10.46
CA ASN A 242 -11.21 -3.36 -11.87
C ASN A 242 -10.04 -3.00 -12.83
N ASP A 243 -8.80 -3.29 -12.40
CA ASP A 243 -7.59 -2.99 -13.15
C ASP A 243 -7.50 -3.77 -14.47
N LYS A 244 -7.47 -3.04 -15.59
CA LYS A 244 -7.41 -3.60 -16.94
C LYS A 244 -6.18 -4.48 -17.19
N THR A 245 -5.08 -4.21 -16.50
CA THR A 245 -3.85 -5.02 -16.66
C THR A 245 -4.04 -6.42 -16.07
N PHE A 246 -4.82 -6.55 -14.99
CA PHE A 246 -5.19 -7.84 -14.40
C PHE A 246 -6.24 -8.55 -15.24
N GLN A 247 -7.23 -7.84 -15.79
CA GLN A 247 -8.21 -8.41 -16.73
C GLN A 247 -7.51 -8.99 -17.98
N ASN A 248 -6.57 -8.25 -18.56
CA ASN A 248 -5.81 -8.73 -19.71
C ASN A 248 -4.96 -9.96 -19.38
N ALA A 249 -4.37 -10.00 -18.17
CA ALA A 249 -3.60 -11.15 -17.71
C ALA A 249 -4.49 -12.39 -17.49
N LEU A 250 -5.71 -12.19 -16.97
CA LEU A 250 -6.72 -13.24 -16.85
C LEU A 250 -7.11 -13.79 -18.23
N ASN A 251 -7.53 -12.92 -19.15
CA ASN A 251 -7.92 -13.31 -20.51
C ASN A 251 -6.80 -14.05 -21.26
N SER A 252 -5.56 -13.54 -21.19
CA SER A 252 -4.40 -14.20 -21.80
C SER A 252 -4.09 -15.56 -21.16
N SER A 253 -4.35 -15.72 -19.85
CA SER A 253 -4.18 -17.01 -19.18
C SER A 253 -5.22 -18.02 -19.64
N PHE A 254 -6.49 -17.61 -19.74
CA PHE A 254 -7.58 -18.44 -20.26
C PHE A 254 -7.34 -18.86 -21.71
N GLU A 255 -6.95 -17.94 -22.57
CA GLU A 255 -6.56 -18.25 -23.95
C GLU A 255 -5.43 -19.29 -23.99
N TYR A 256 -4.41 -19.13 -23.13
CA TYR A 256 -3.29 -20.05 -23.08
C TYR A 256 -3.71 -21.49 -22.75
N PHE A 257 -4.46 -21.71 -21.66
CA PHE A 257 -4.78 -23.08 -21.23
C PHE A 257 -5.95 -23.71 -22.01
N ILE A 258 -6.94 -22.94 -22.49
CA ILE A 258 -8.02 -23.49 -23.32
C ILE A 258 -7.45 -24.11 -24.61
N ASN A 259 -6.43 -23.47 -25.18
CA ASN A 259 -5.73 -23.93 -26.38
C ASN A 259 -4.82 -25.15 -26.15
N LEU A 260 -4.59 -25.58 -24.90
CA LEU A 260 -3.87 -26.83 -24.62
C LEU A 260 -4.72 -28.07 -24.92
N ASN A 261 -6.04 -27.94 -24.95
CA ASN A 261 -6.96 -29.02 -25.26
C ASN A 261 -7.64 -28.79 -26.61
N SER A 262 -7.31 -29.64 -27.59
CA SER A 262 -7.88 -29.56 -28.95
C SER A 262 -9.39 -29.82 -29.01
N ARG A 263 -9.98 -30.40 -27.96
CA ARG A 263 -11.42 -30.66 -27.85
C ARG A 263 -12.20 -29.51 -27.22
N SER A 264 -11.53 -28.46 -26.73
CA SER A 264 -12.21 -27.30 -26.13
C SER A 264 -13.31 -26.71 -27.03
N PRO A 265 -13.12 -26.50 -28.36
CA PRO A 265 -14.19 -25.99 -29.23
C PRO A 265 -15.39 -26.95 -29.35
N GLU A 266 -15.15 -28.26 -29.39
CA GLU A 266 -16.20 -29.30 -29.42
C GLU A 266 -17.03 -29.23 -28.13
N PHE A 267 -16.36 -29.13 -26.98
CA PHE A 267 -17.03 -29.10 -25.67
C PHE A 267 -17.86 -27.84 -25.47
N ILE A 268 -17.35 -26.68 -25.91
CA ILE A 268 -18.11 -25.42 -25.91
C ILE A 268 -19.38 -25.56 -26.76
N SER A 269 -19.29 -26.16 -27.96
CA SER A 269 -20.47 -26.38 -28.81
C SER A 269 -21.50 -27.31 -28.15
N LEU A 270 -21.07 -28.38 -27.47
CA LEU A 270 -21.95 -29.31 -26.77
C LEU A 270 -22.62 -28.65 -25.55
N PHE A 271 -21.88 -27.81 -24.82
CA PHE A 271 -22.42 -27.04 -23.71
C PHE A 271 -23.53 -26.08 -24.16
N VAL A 272 -23.30 -25.35 -25.27
CA VAL A 272 -24.29 -24.43 -25.84
C VAL A 272 -25.55 -25.20 -26.30
N ASP A 273 -25.41 -26.34 -27.00
CA ASP A 273 -26.56 -27.18 -27.39
C ASP A 273 -27.35 -27.70 -26.19
N ASP A 274 -26.68 -28.16 -25.12
CA ASP A 274 -27.34 -28.61 -23.89
C ASP A 274 -28.12 -27.48 -23.20
N LYS A 275 -27.51 -26.29 -23.06
CA LYS A 275 -28.17 -25.13 -22.43
C LYS A 275 -29.37 -24.64 -23.26
N LEU A 276 -29.26 -24.59 -24.59
CA LEU A 276 -30.40 -24.24 -25.46
C LEU A 276 -31.54 -25.26 -25.36
N ARG A 277 -31.24 -26.56 -25.35
CA ARG A 277 -32.26 -27.63 -25.18
C ARG A 277 -32.93 -27.61 -23.82
N LYS A 278 -32.22 -27.20 -22.77
CA LYS A 278 -32.77 -27.03 -21.41
C LYS A 278 -33.55 -25.72 -21.26
N GLY A 279 -33.14 -24.64 -21.93
CA GLY A 279 -33.91 -23.39 -22.05
C GLY A 279 -35.32 -23.64 -22.57
N LEU A 280 -35.44 -24.50 -23.59
CA LEU A 280 -36.73 -24.96 -24.14
C LEU A 280 -37.57 -25.79 -23.15
N LYS A 281 -37.03 -26.21 -21.99
CA LYS A 281 -37.69 -27.03 -20.96
C LYS A 281 -38.03 -26.27 -19.67
N GLY A 282 -38.02 -24.93 -19.67
CA GLY A 282 -38.56 -24.12 -18.58
C GLY A 282 -37.55 -23.31 -17.76
N VAL A 283 -36.37 -23.04 -18.29
CA VAL A 283 -35.47 -21.98 -17.79
C VAL A 283 -35.86 -20.65 -18.45
N SER A 284 -35.71 -19.51 -17.78
CA SER A 284 -36.08 -18.21 -18.36
C SER A 284 -35.18 -17.87 -19.56
N GLU A 285 -35.72 -17.19 -20.58
CA GLU A 285 -34.93 -16.78 -21.76
C GLU A 285 -33.77 -15.84 -21.37
N GLU A 286 -33.97 -14.99 -20.34
CA GLU A 286 -32.94 -14.10 -19.80
C GLU A 286 -31.75 -14.87 -19.20
N ASP A 287 -31.99 -15.95 -18.46
CA ASP A 287 -30.90 -16.77 -17.89
C ASP A 287 -30.08 -17.45 -18.99
N VAL A 288 -30.73 -17.85 -20.09
CA VAL A 288 -30.06 -18.46 -21.24
C VAL A 288 -29.19 -17.43 -21.96
N GLU A 289 -29.69 -16.20 -22.15
CA GLU A 289 -28.95 -15.10 -22.77
C GLU A 289 -27.70 -14.72 -21.95
N ILE A 290 -27.82 -14.63 -20.62
CA ILE A 290 -26.68 -14.36 -19.72
C ILE A 290 -25.60 -15.45 -19.84
N ILE A 291 -26.00 -16.72 -19.90
CA ILE A 291 -25.05 -17.83 -20.04
C ILE A 291 -24.36 -17.79 -21.39
N LEU A 292 -25.08 -17.45 -22.46
CA LEU A 292 -24.52 -17.34 -23.81
C LEU A 292 -23.51 -16.18 -23.90
N ASP A 293 -23.82 -15.03 -23.30
CA ASP A 293 -22.89 -13.89 -23.22
C ASP A 293 -21.61 -14.25 -22.45
N LYS A 294 -21.74 -15.00 -21.35
CA LYS A 294 -20.59 -15.50 -20.58
C LYS A 294 -19.70 -16.46 -21.37
N VAL A 295 -20.26 -17.26 -22.28
CA VAL A 295 -19.50 -18.21 -23.13
C VAL A 295 -18.80 -17.51 -24.29
N MET A 296 -19.32 -16.37 -24.75
CA MET A 296 -18.76 -15.63 -25.88
C MET A 296 -17.65 -14.62 -25.53
N MET A 297 -17.40 -14.38 -24.23
CA MET A 297 -16.33 -13.49 -23.72
C MET A 297 -15.09 -14.26 -23.24
#